data_AF-A0A427TJ12-F1
#
_entry.id   AF-A0A427TJ12-F1
#
_cell.length_a   1.000
_cell.length_b   1.000
_cell.length_c   1.000
_cell.angle_alpha   90.00
_cell.angle_beta   90.00
_cell.angle_gamma   90.00
#
_symmetry.space_group_name_H-M   'P 1'
#
loop_
_entity.id
_entity.type
_entity.pdbx_description
1 polymer ?
#
loop_
_entity_poly.entity_id
_entity_poly.type
_entity_poly.pdbx_seq_one_letter_code
_entity_poly.pdbx_strand_id
1 'polypeptide(L)'
;MDDDVRFARPLMSMADAARHLGIPQQTFHRWARGYPHGGPLLHVSEPESIRQASVPFIALAEAWVLEGLRQAGVRPQKIRPALKKLQNEFGREYVLVSPALVTDGISVLWDFSKTEAGAGLIEGRSGQTVIREIVQDYLTYVGFGTDDYPNHLKLRTFEPSKVAIDPYRSSGQPVFVGSGARVSNVAAMLRAGEEPAVVAEEHGIGIEAVRAAARVLLGRAA
;
A
#
# COMPACT_ATOMS: atom_id res chain seq x y z
N MET A 1 0.53 7.84 20.30
CA MET A 1 0.60 7.40 18.89
C MET A 1 2.05 7.36 18.43
N ASP A 2 2.89 8.27 18.92
CA ASP A 2 4.31 8.42 18.57
C ASP A 2 5.22 7.19 18.75
N ASP A 3 4.85 6.21 19.58
CA ASP A 3 5.61 4.95 19.75
C ASP A 3 4.95 3.74 19.09
N ASP A 4 3.77 3.90 18.48
CA ASP A 4 3.08 2.78 17.86
C ASP A 4 3.80 2.40 16.55
N VAL A 5 4.23 1.14 16.50
CA VAL A 5 5.02 0.56 15.40
C VAL A 5 4.37 0.69 14.03
N ARG A 6 3.05 0.89 13.95
CA ARG A 6 2.32 1.10 12.70
C ARG A 6 2.62 2.46 12.08
N PHE A 7 2.89 3.47 12.91
CA PHE A 7 3.02 4.87 12.49
C PHE A 7 4.47 5.35 12.57
N ALA A 8 5.16 5.01 13.66
CA ALA A 8 6.44 5.61 14.00
C ALA A 8 7.65 4.94 13.33
N ARG A 9 7.58 3.63 13.09
CA ARG A 9 8.74 2.85 12.63
C ARG A 9 8.73 2.69 11.11
N PRO A 10 9.71 3.26 10.38
CA PRO A 10 9.88 2.97 8.97
C PRO A 10 10.23 1.49 8.75
N LEU A 11 9.51 0.83 7.86
CA LEU A 11 9.71 -0.60 7.58
C LEU A 11 10.58 -0.85 6.36
N MET A 12 10.48 0.01 5.36
CA MET A 12 11.17 -0.16 4.08
C MET A 12 11.38 1.16 3.35
N SER A 13 12.21 1.13 2.31
CA SER A 13 12.41 2.27 1.41
C SER A 13 11.18 2.53 0.55
N MET A 14 11.05 3.73 -0.01
CA MET A 14 9.98 4.05 -0.97
C MET A 14 10.03 3.14 -2.22
N ALA A 15 11.23 2.74 -2.66
CA ALA A 15 11.41 1.86 -3.80
C ALA A 15 10.92 0.44 -3.52
N ASP A 16 11.18 -0.06 -2.31
CA ASP A 16 10.70 -1.38 -1.88
C ASP A 16 9.18 -1.37 -1.67
N ALA A 17 8.64 -0.32 -1.05
CA ALA A 17 7.19 -0.13 -0.90
C ALA A 17 6.49 -0.16 -2.25
N ALA A 18 6.95 0.65 -3.21
CA ALA A 18 6.42 0.68 -4.56
C ALA A 18 6.47 -0.71 -5.24
N ARG A 19 7.61 -1.41 -5.12
CA ARG A 19 7.82 -2.75 -5.70
C ARG A 19 6.87 -3.78 -5.09
N HIS A 20 6.73 -3.81 -3.77
CA HIS A 20 5.85 -4.75 -3.07
C HIS A 20 4.37 -4.50 -3.34
N LEU A 21 3.96 -3.24 -3.49
CA LEU A 21 2.57 -2.88 -3.81
C LEU A 21 2.25 -2.94 -5.31
N GLY A 22 3.26 -3.09 -6.17
CA GLY A 22 3.08 -3.10 -7.63
C GLY A 22 2.74 -1.73 -8.20
N ILE A 23 3.08 -0.66 -7.47
CA ILE A 23 2.86 0.72 -7.86
C ILE A 23 4.12 1.21 -8.59
N PRO A 24 4.02 1.92 -9.74
CA PRO A 24 5.20 2.50 -10.37
C PRO A 24 5.96 3.40 -9.39
N GLN A 25 7.29 3.24 -9.31
CA GLN A 25 8.11 3.97 -8.32
C GLN A 25 7.90 5.48 -8.38
N GLN A 26 7.86 6.05 -9.58
CA GLN A 26 7.63 7.49 -9.75
C GLN A 26 6.26 7.94 -9.21
N THR A 27 5.23 7.11 -9.34
CA THR A 27 3.89 7.37 -8.79
C THR A 27 3.93 7.37 -7.27
N PHE A 28 4.50 6.33 -6.65
CA PHE A 28 4.63 6.23 -5.20
C PHE A 28 5.43 7.42 -4.64
N HIS A 29 6.57 7.74 -5.25
CA HIS A 29 7.40 8.88 -4.84
C HIS A 29 6.67 10.22 -4.93
N ARG A 30 5.84 10.44 -5.96
CA ARG A 30 5.01 11.66 -6.07
C ARG A 30 3.96 11.72 -4.97
N TRP A 31 3.37 10.61 -4.58
CA TRP A 31 2.43 10.59 -3.45
C TRP A 31 3.15 10.82 -2.11
N ALA A 32 4.33 10.22 -1.93
CA ALA A 32 5.11 10.31 -0.71
C ALA A 32 5.74 11.69 -0.48
N ARG A 33 6.18 12.38 -1.55
CA ARG A 33 6.85 13.70 -1.44
C ARG A 33 5.95 14.87 -1.80
N GLY A 34 4.84 14.59 -2.47
CA GLY A 34 3.99 15.62 -3.03
C GLY A 34 4.37 16.05 -4.44
N TYR A 35 3.59 17.01 -4.94
CA TYR A 35 3.75 17.66 -6.24
C TYR A 35 4.37 19.06 -6.04
N PRO A 36 4.92 19.70 -7.08
CA PRO A 36 5.55 21.02 -6.96
C PRO A 36 4.70 22.12 -6.28
N HIS A 37 3.37 21.94 -6.21
CA HIS A 37 2.42 22.85 -5.56
C HIS A 37 1.48 22.15 -4.56
N GLY A 38 1.86 20.99 -4.04
CA GLY A 38 1.06 20.27 -3.04
C GLY A 38 1.92 19.33 -2.21
N GLY A 39 1.66 19.26 -0.90
CA GLY A 39 2.43 18.43 0.04
C GLY A 39 2.33 16.91 -0.20
N PRO A 40 2.81 16.08 0.71
CA PRO A 40 2.65 14.63 0.62
C PRO A 40 1.18 14.21 0.74
N LEU A 41 0.83 13.06 0.17
CA LEU A 41 -0.46 12.37 0.34
C LEU A 41 -0.36 11.15 1.27
N LEU A 42 0.87 10.72 1.56
CA LEU A 42 1.18 9.57 2.41
C LEU A 42 1.96 10.04 3.63
N HIS A 43 1.73 9.42 4.77
CA HIS A 43 2.44 9.73 6.02
C HIS A 43 3.78 8.99 6.08
N VAL A 44 4.72 9.40 5.22
CA VAL A 44 6.10 8.89 5.23
C VAL A 44 6.98 9.68 6.20
N SER A 45 7.94 9.00 6.82
CA SER A 45 8.99 9.65 7.60
C SER A 45 10.01 10.31 6.66
N GLU A 46 10.63 11.41 7.10
CA GLU A 46 11.67 12.08 6.32
C GLU A 46 12.93 11.20 6.24
N PRO A 47 13.35 10.75 5.04
CA PRO A 47 14.56 9.95 4.90
C PRO A 47 15.81 10.83 4.86
N GLU A 48 16.90 10.42 5.52
CA GLU A 48 18.22 11.04 5.33
C GLU A 48 18.83 10.64 3.97
N SER A 49 18.41 9.50 3.40
CA SER A 49 18.82 9.07 2.06
C SER A 49 17.76 8.23 1.33
N ILE A 50 17.85 8.15 0.00
CA ILE A 50 16.90 7.40 -0.86
C ILE A 50 16.81 5.90 -0.48
N ARG A 51 17.90 5.32 0.04
CA ARG A 51 17.98 3.89 0.37
C ARG A 51 17.54 3.59 1.81
N GLN A 52 17.30 4.60 2.63
CA GLN A 52 16.89 4.41 4.01
C GLN A 52 15.40 4.08 4.09
N ALA A 53 15.04 3.29 5.10
CA ALA A 53 13.65 3.05 5.41
C ALA A 53 12.97 4.37 5.79
N SER A 54 11.87 4.70 5.11
CA SER A 54 11.08 5.92 5.32
C SER A 54 9.58 5.67 5.30
N VAL A 55 9.16 4.46 4.91
CA VAL A 55 7.74 4.13 4.78
C VAL A 55 7.31 3.32 6.00
N PRO A 56 6.55 3.90 6.95
CA PRO A 56 5.91 3.14 8.02
C PRO A 56 4.75 2.32 7.49
N PHE A 57 4.21 1.43 8.33
CA PHE A 57 3.11 0.54 7.93
C PHE A 57 1.86 1.30 7.48
N ILE A 58 1.50 2.37 8.20
CA ILE A 58 0.32 3.18 7.87
C ILE A 58 0.41 3.74 6.45
N ALA A 59 1.58 4.23 6.03
CA ALA A 59 1.81 4.74 4.68
C ALA A 59 1.73 3.66 3.60
N LEU A 60 2.09 2.41 3.90
CA LEU A 60 1.89 1.29 2.97
C LEU A 60 0.41 1.02 2.74
N ALA A 61 -0.39 1.01 3.81
CA ALA A 61 -1.83 0.83 3.71
C ALA A 61 -2.48 2.02 2.98
N GLU A 62 -2.07 3.26 3.25
CA GLU A 62 -2.56 4.45 2.55
C GLU A 62 -2.25 4.40 1.06
N ALA A 63 -1.02 4.03 0.69
CA ALA A 63 -0.62 3.90 -0.70
C ALA A 63 -1.42 2.81 -1.43
N TRP A 64 -1.71 1.70 -0.75
CA TRP A 64 -2.54 0.64 -1.31
C TRP A 64 -3.98 1.11 -1.58
N VAL A 65 -4.60 1.81 -0.63
CA VAL A 65 -5.96 2.32 -0.83
C VAL A 65 -6.00 3.46 -1.86
N LEU A 66 -4.98 4.33 -1.87
CA LEU A 66 -4.84 5.39 -2.86
C LEU A 66 -4.66 4.83 -4.28
N GLU A 67 -4.00 3.69 -4.42
CA GLU A 67 -3.93 2.95 -5.69
C GLU A 67 -5.31 2.42 -6.10
N GLY A 68 -6.09 1.86 -5.17
CA GLY A 68 -7.48 1.47 -5.45
C GLY A 68 -8.34 2.65 -5.92
N LEU A 69 -8.25 3.80 -5.25
CA LEU A 69 -8.90 5.04 -5.68
C LEU A 69 -8.45 5.47 -7.07
N ARG A 70 -7.14 5.39 -7.37
CA ARG A 70 -6.60 5.72 -8.69
C ARG A 70 -7.15 4.80 -9.78
N GLN A 71 -7.20 3.50 -9.53
CA GLN A 71 -7.76 2.51 -10.46
C GLN A 71 -9.26 2.69 -10.66
N ALA A 72 -9.96 3.20 -9.63
CA ALA A 72 -11.35 3.60 -9.72
C ALA A 72 -11.59 4.92 -10.50
N GLY A 73 -10.54 5.60 -10.96
CA GLY A 73 -10.64 6.84 -11.74
C GLY A 73 -10.59 8.13 -10.90
N VAL A 74 -10.25 8.05 -9.61
CA VAL A 74 -9.93 9.24 -8.81
C VAL A 74 -8.53 9.71 -9.17
N ARG A 75 -8.35 11.00 -9.43
CA ARG A 75 -7.05 11.60 -9.77
C ARG A 75 -6.32 12.03 -8.49
N PRO A 76 -5.24 11.34 -8.07
CA PRO A 76 -4.56 11.64 -6.80
C PRO A 76 -4.01 13.08 -6.73
N GLN A 77 -3.65 13.67 -7.89
CA GLN A 77 -3.18 15.05 -7.98
C GLN A 77 -4.23 16.08 -7.50
N LYS A 78 -5.51 15.74 -7.60
CA LYS A 78 -6.64 16.61 -7.25
C LYS A 78 -7.34 16.19 -5.95
N ILE A 79 -6.92 15.09 -5.32
CA ILE A 79 -7.64 14.51 -4.18
C ILE A 79 -7.46 15.29 -2.88
N ARG A 80 -6.39 16.09 -2.75
CA ARG A 80 -6.03 16.73 -1.47
C ARG A 80 -7.14 17.57 -0.84
N PRO A 81 -7.82 18.48 -1.54
CA PRO A 81 -8.93 19.23 -0.93
C PRO A 81 -10.05 18.31 -0.43
N ALA A 82 -10.30 17.22 -1.16
CA ALA A 82 -11.28 16.22 -0.77
C ALA A 82 -10.82 15.41 0.46
N LEU A 83 -9.53 15.03 0.55
CA LEU A 83 -8.96 14.41 1.75
C LEU A 83 -9.06 15.33 2.97
N LYS A 84 -8.79 16.64 2.81
CA LYS A 84 -8.95 17.61 3.89
C LYS A 84 -10.40 17.72 4.36
N LYS A 85 -11.36 17.68 3.43
CA LYS A 85 -12.78 17.63 3.76
C LYS A 85 -13.12 16.36 4.55
N LEU A 86 -12.66 15.20 4.09
CA LEU A 86 -12.83 13.92 4.80
C LEU A 86 -12.23 13.97 6.22
N GLN A 87 -11.03 14.55 6.38
CA GLN A 87 -10.36 14.69 7.67
C GLN A 87 -11.19 15.53 8.64
N ASN A 88 -11.72 16.66 8.17
CA ASN A 88 -12.58 17.52 8.97
C ASN A 88 -13.92 16.86 9.31
N GLU A 89 -14.50 16.12 8.38
CA GLU A 89 -15.82 15.47 8.53
C GLU A 89 -15.76 14.26 9.47
N PHE A 90 -14.71 13.44 9.38
CA PHE A 90 -14.57 12.23 10.20
C PHE A 90 -13.68 12.41 11.44
N GLY A 91 -12.97 13.54 11.57
CA GLY A 91 -12.07 13.79 12.69
C GLY A 91 -10.91 12.81 12.79
N ARG A 92 -10.43 12.28 11.65
CA ARG A 92 -9.34 11.29 11.59
C ARG A 92 -8.20 11.82 10.74
N GLU A 93 -6.97 11.57 11.17
CA GLU A 93 -5.76 11.96 10.42
C GLU A 93 -5.58 11.08 9.16
N TYR A 94 -5.61 9.75 9.36
CA TYR A 94 -5.35 8.73 8.33
C TYR A 94 -6.63 8.32 7.56
N VAL A 95 -7.33 9.29 6.97
CA VAL A 95 -8.64 9.04 6.31
C VAL A 95 -8.60 8.05 5.16
N LEU A 96 -7.47 7.92 4.46
CA LEU A 96 -7.31 6.95 3.37
C LEU A 96 -7.43 5.50 3.83
N VAL A 97 -7.18 5.23 5.10
CA VAL A 97 -7.23 3.90 5.70
C VAL A 97 -8.19 3.87 6.88
N SER A 98 -9.23 4.71 6.83
CA SER A 98 -10.33 4.66 7.77
C SER A 98 -11.44 3.76 7.21
N PRO A 99 -12.10 2.91 8.03
CA PRO A 99 -13.33 2.22 7.62
C PRO A 99 -14.40 3.17 7.07
N ALA A 100 -14.43 4.42 7.59
CA ALA A 100 -15.34 5.46 7.15
C ALA A 100 -15.15 5.86 5.66
N LEU A 101 -13.98 5.61 5.07
CA LEU A 101 -13.73 5.92 3.66
C LEU A 101 -14.71 5.17 2.75
N VAL A 102 -14.94 3.88 3.02
CA VAL A 102 -15.84 3.07 2.20
C VAL A 102 -17.30 3.28 2.55
N THR A 103 -17.64 3.45 3.83
CA THR A 103 -19.05 3.67 4.22
C THR A 103 -19.56 4.97 3.61
N ASP A 104 -18.84 6.07 3.86
CA ASP A 104 -19.32 7.42 3.61
C ASP A 104 -18.34 8.25 2.77
N GLY A 105 -17.04 8.01 2.90
CA GLY A 105 -16.00 8.79 2.25
C GLY A 105 -16.07 8.77 0.72
N ILE A 106 -16.46 7.66 0.09
CA ILE A 106 -16.68 7.61 -1.36
C ILE A 106 -17.81 8.55 -1.79
N SER A 107 -18.87 8.66 -0.99
CA SER A 107 -19.96 9.61 -1.24
C SER A 107 -19.48 11.05 -1.11
N VAL A 108 -18.66 11.33 -0.09
CA VAL A 108 -18.05 12.65 0.10
C VAL A 108 -17.13 13.02 -1.08
N LEU A 109 -16.29 12.08 -1.55
CA LEU A 109 -15.44 12.28 -2.73
C LEU A 109 -16.28 12.54 -3.99
N TRP A 110 -17.35 11.77 -4.18
CA TRP A 110 -18.26 11.90 -5.30
C TRP A 110 -18.96 13.26 -5.31
N ASP A 111 -19.52 13.69 -4.18
CA ASP A 111 -20.20 14.98 -4.07
C ASP A 111 -19.22 16.14 -4.17
N PHE A 112 -18.01 16.00 -3.61
CA PHE A 112 -16.95 16.98 -3.80
C PHE A 112 -16.60 17.14 -5.28
N SER A 113 -16.55 16.06 -6.06
CA SER A 113 -16.23 16.11 -7.50
C SER A 113 -17.22 16.90 -8.34
N LYS A 114 -18.46 17.10 -7.84
CA LYS A 114 -19.51 17.90 -8.50
C LYS A 114 -19.36 19.41 -8.24
N THR A 115 -18.51 19.81 -7.29
CA THR A 115 -18.23 21.22 -6.99
C THR A 115 -17.16 21.78 -7.94
N GLU A 116 -17.09 23.11 -8.06
CA GLU A 116 -16.02 23.76 -8.83
C GLU A 116 -14.61 23.38 -8.31
N ALA A 117 -14.44 23.33 -6.98
CA ALA A 117 -13.18 22.95 -6.33
C ALA A 117 -12.79 21.48 -6.57
N GLY A 118 -13.76 20.61 -6.84
CA GLY A 118 -13.54 19.20 -7.16
C GLY A 118 -13.55 18.87 -8.65
N ALA A 119 -13.64 19.87 -9.53
CA ALA A 119 -13.76 19.66 -10.96
C ALA A 119 -12.62 18.79 -11.51
N GLY A 120 -12.99 17.66 -12.10
CA GLY A 120 -12.07 16.66 -12.65
C GLY A 120 -11.30 15.86 -11.61
N LEU A 121 -11.75 15.81 -10.35
CA LEU A 121 -11.26 14.86 -9.35
C LEU A 121 -11.51 13.42 -9.80
N ILE A 122 -12.68 13.15 -10.37
CA ILE A 122 -13.08 11.83 -10.85
C ILE A 122 -13.13 11.88 -12.37
N GLU A 123 -12.59 10.85 -13.02
CA GLU A 123 -12.74 10.67 -14.45
C GLU A 123 -14.21 10.44 -14.80
N GLY A 124 -14.75 11.20 -15.76
CA GLY A 124 -16.18 11.23 -16.06
C GLY A 124 -16.81 9.92 -16.56
N ARG A 125 -16.03 8.83 -16.68
CA ARG A 125 -16.51 7.48 -17.01
C ARG A 125 -16.77 6.60 -15.78
N SER A 126 -16.26 6.99 -14.62
CA SER A 126 -16.45 6.24 -13.37
C SER A 126 -17.72 6.70 -12.66
N GLY A 127 -18.61 5.75 -12.34
CA GLY A 127 -19.76 5.99 -11.47
C GLY A 127 -19.41 5.79 -9.99
N GLN A 128 -20.16 6.43 -9.09
CA GLN A 128 -19.97 6.31 -7.63
C GLN A 128 -19.95 4.84 -7.15
N THR A 129 -20.87 4.01 -7.65
CA THR A 129 -20.96 2.58 -7.30
C THR A 129 -19.71 1.82 -7.72
N VAL A 130 -19.20 2.05 -8.94
CA VAL A 130 -17.99 1.40 -9.45
C VAL A 130 -16.78 1.78 -8.58
N ILE A 131 -16.68 3.04 -8.18
CA ILE A 131 -15.62 3.49 -7.27
C ILE A 131 -15.70 2.75 -5.94
N ARG A 132 -16.91 2.64 -5.38
CA ARG A 132 -17.13 1.95 -4.11
C ARG A 132 -16.73 0.47 -4.19
N GLU A 133 -17.12 -0.24 -5.26
CA GLU A 133 -16.79 -1.65 -5.46
C GLU A 133 -15.27 -1.88 -5.58
N ILE A 134 -14.58 -1.07 -6.38
CA ILE A 134 -13.12 -1.19 -6.54
C ILE A 134 -12.40 -0.91 -5.23
N VAL A 135 -12.77 0.15 -4.50
CA VAL A 135 -12.12 0.48 -3.22
C VAL A 135 -12.43 -0.58 -2.16
N GLN A 136 -13.64 -1.15 -2.15
CA GLN A 136 -13.99 -2.28 -1.29
C GLN A 136 -13.12 -3.51 -1.56
N ASP A 137 -12.92 -3.86 -2.84
CA ASP A 137 -12.02 -4.95 -3.24
C ASP A 137 -10.59 -4.73 -2.71
N TYR A 138 -10.04 -3.52 -2.85
CA TYR A 138 -8.73 -3.17 -2.30
C TYR A 138 -8.68 -3.26 -0.77
N LEU A 139 -9.74 -2.86 -0.07
CA LEU A 139 -9.79 -2.97 1.40
C LEU A 139 -9.81 -4.42 1.90
N THR A 140 -10.22 -5.41 1.10
CA THR A 140 -10.16 -6.84 1.51
C THR A 140 -8.73 -7.35 1.77
N TYR A 141 -7.73 -6.62 1.28
CA TYR A 141 -6.31 -6.89 1.51
C TYR A 141 -5.81 -6.30 2.83
N VAL A 142 -6.56 -5.37 3.43
CA VAL A 142 -6.21 -4.67 4.66
C VAL A 142 -6.94 -5.32 5.83
N GLY A 143 -6.20 -5.75 6.85
CA GLY A 143 -6.76 -6.13 8.14
C GLY A 143 -6.80 -4.93 9.07
N PHE A 144 -7.89 -4.80 9.84
CA PHE A 144 -8.10 -3.72 10.81
C PHE A 144 -8.08 -4.27 12.23
N GLY A 145 -7.47 -3.50 13.14
CA GLY A 145 -7.52 -3.74 14.57
C GLY A 145 -8.85 -3.31 15.18
N THR A 146 -9.01 -3.55 16.49
CA THR A 146 -10.18 -3.08 17.27
C THR A 146 -10.25 -1.55 17.40
N ASP A 147 -9.16 -0.87 17.06
CA ASP A 147 -9.01 0.59 17.06
C ASP A 147 -9.23 1.21 15.67
N ASP A 148 -9.80 0.44 14.74
CA ASP A 148 -10.07 0.83 13.34
C ASP A 148 -8.83 1.20 12.51
N TYR A 149 -7.62 0.94 13.00
CA TYR A 149 -6.40 1.18 12.26
C TYR A 149 -5.91 -0.11 11.57
N PRO A 150 -5.28 0.01 10.39
CA PRO A 150 -4.78 -1.15 9.71
C PRO A 150 -3.66 -1.81 10.54
N ASN A 151 -3.66 -3.14 10.60
CA ASN A 151 -2.65 -3.93 11.31
C ASN A 151 -2.10 -5.10 10.47
N HIS A 152 -2.58 -5.27 9.25
CA HIS A 152 -2.15 -6.33 8.36
C HIS A 152 -2.40 -5.93 6.90
N LEU A 153 -1.48 -6.26 5.99
CA LEU A 153 -1.63 -5.97 4.56
C LEU A 153 -1.20 -7.18 3.73
N LYS A 154 -2.14 -7.78 3.00
CA LYS A 154 -1.87 -8.81 2.00
C LYS A 154 -1.29 -8.16 0.74
N LEU A 155 -0.30 -8.79 0.11
CA LEU A 155 0.35 -8.26 -1.09
C LEU A 155 -0.18 -8.94 -2.36
N ARG A 156 -1.08 -8.25 -3.07
CA ARG A 156 -1.67 -8.73 -4.34
C ARG A 156 -0.60 -9.14 -5.37
N THR A 157 0.54 -8.45 -5.38
CA THR A 157 1.65 -8.72 -6.31
C THR A 157 2.24 -10.12 -6.21
N PHE A 158 2.00 -10.85 -5.12
CA PHE A 158 2.50 -12.21 -4.89
C PHE A 158 1.47 -13.29 -5.16
N GLU A 159 0.23 -12.94 -5.49
CA GLU A 159 -0.81 -13.93 -5.77
C GLU A 159 -0.40 -14.91 -6.89
N PRO A 160 -0.79 -16.20 -6.77
CA PRO A 160 -1.66 -16.78 -5.74
C PRO A 160 -0.97 -17.08 -4.39
N SER A 161 0.33 -16.80 -4.26
CA SER A 161 1.06 -17.04 -3.01
C SER A 161 0.64 -16.03 -1.94
N LYS A 162 0.28 -16.54 -0.75
CA LYS A 162 -0.15 -15.71 0.37
C LYS A 162 1.05 -15.04 1.03
N VAL A 163 1.32 -13.80 0.63
CA VAL A 163 2.32 -12.93 1.25
C VAL A 163 1.63 -11.77 1.95
N ALA A 164 2.09 -11.42 3.14
CA ALA A 164 1.57 -10.29 3.89
C ALA A 164 2.65 -9.54 4.67
N ILE A 165 2.30 -8.33 5.06
CA ILE A 165 3.03 -7.47 5.99
C ILE A 165 2.21 -7.36 7.27
N ASP A 166 2.85 -7.66 8.39
CA ASP A 166 2.33 -7.46 9.75
C ASP A 166 3.37 -6.61 10.51
N PRO A 167 3.04 -5.39 10.95
CA PRO A 167 3.99 -4.50 11.61
C PRO A 167 4.49 -5.03 12.97
N TYR A 168 3.78 -5.98 13.58
CA TYR A 168 4.14 -6.59 14.86
C TYR A 168 5.00 -7.85 14.70
N ARG A 169 5.20 -8.36 13.47
CA ARG A 169 5.97 -9.58 13.19
C ARG A 169 7.08 -9.33 12.21
N SER A 170 8.18 -10.08 12.30
CA SER A 170 9.30 -10.03 11.35
C SER A 170 9.81 -8.60 11.03
N SER A 171 9.69 -7.70 12.01
CA SER A 171 10.00 -6.26 11.85
C SER A 171 9.23 -5.58 10.71
N GLY A 172 8.02 -6.03 10.38
CA GLY A 172 7.20 -5.50 9.29
C GLY A 172 7.70 -5.83 7.89
N GLN A 173 8.60 -6.81 7.76
CA GLN A 173 9.05 -7.30 6.45
C GLN A 173 8.00 -8.24 5.83
N PRO A 174 7.84 -8.25 4.49
CA PRO A 174 6.95 -9.20 3.82
C PRO A 174 7.34 -10.66 4.09
N VAL A 175 6.35 -11.46 4.46
CA VAL A 175 6.51 -12.90 4.76
C VAL A 175 5.49 -13.75 4.03
N PHE A 176 5.87 -14.98 3.69
CA PHE A 176 4.92 -16.02 3.28
C PHE A 176 4.11 -16.45 4.51
N VAL A 177 2.79 -16.29 4.47
CA VAL A 177 1.92 -16.45 5.65
C VAL A 177 1.97 -17.86 6.24
N GLY A 178 2.13 -18.88 5.40
CA GLY A 178 2.15 -20.28 5.84
C GLY A 178 3.43 -20.71 6.56
N SER A 179 4.59 -20.21 6.13
CA SER A 179 5.90 -20.62 6.68
C SER A 179 6.58 -19.55 7.53
N GLY A 180 6.13 -18.29 7.45
CA GLY A 180 6.81 -17.15 8.06
C GLY A 180 8.12 -16.75 7.37
N ALA A 181 8.50 -17.43 6.29
CA ALA A 181 9.72 -17.14 5.55
C ALA A 181 9.68 -15.72 4.98
N ARG A 182 10.75 -14.95 5.19
CA ARG A 182 10.88 -13.60 4.64
C ARG A 182 11.09 -13.69 3.13
N VAL A 183 10.34 -12.90 2.39
CA VAL A 183 10.46 -12.83 0.93
C VAL A 183 11.87 -12.38 0.52
N SER A 184 12.50 -11.50 1.31
CA SER A 184 13.88 -11.05 1.11
C SER A 184 14.90 -12.19 1.15
N ASN A 185 14.70 -13.18 2.03
CA ASN A 185 15.63 -14.30 2.19
C ASN A 185 15.56 -15.24 0.99
N VAL A 186 14.33 -15.57 0.57
CA VAL A 186 14.07 -16.36 -0.65
C VAL A 186 14.71 -15.69 -1.87
N ALA A 187 14.51 -14.37 -2.05
CA ALA A 187 15.10 -13.64 -3.17
C ALA A 187 16.64 -13.55 -3.08
N ALA A 188 17.21 -13.53 -1.87
CA ALA A 188 18.65 -13.50 -1.67
C ALA A 188 19.30 -14.83 -2.09
N MET A 189 18.73 -15.98 -1.70
CA MET A 189 19.23 -17.29 -2.12
C MET A 189 19.19 -17.46 -3.64
N LEU A 190 18.08 -17.09 -4.29
CA LEU A 190 17.98 -17.12 -5.76
C LEU A 190 18.99 -16.20 -6.45
N ARG A 191 19.33 -15.06 -5.82
CA ARG A 191 20.37 -14.16 -6.34
C ARG A 191 21.76 -14.76 -6.19
N ALA A 192 22.00 -15.55 -5.14
CA ALA A 192 23.24 -16.29 -4.92
C ALA A 192 23.42 -17.49 -5.86
N GLY A 193 22.39 -17.85 -6.63
CA GLY A 193 22.44 -18.93 -7.62
C GLY A 193 21.87 -20.26 -7.14
N GLU A 194 21.20 -20.27 -5.98
CA GLU A 194 20.55 -21.47 -5.47
C GLU A 194 19.42 -21.94 -6.39
N GLU A 195 19.31 -23.26 -6.55
CA GLU A 195 18.25 -23.89 -7.33
C GLU A 195 16.87 -23.62 -6.72
N PRO A 196 15.86 -23.19 -7.50
CA PRO A 196 14.53 -22.85 -6.97
C PRO A 196 13.86 -23.94 -6.11
N ALA A 197 14.12 -25.22 -6.43
CA ALA A 197 13.60 -26.35 -5.65
C ALA A 197 14.23 -26.44 -4.25
N VAL A 198 15.53 -26.18 -4.14
CA VAL A 198 16.26 -26.15 -2.85
C VAL A 198 15.74 -24.99 -2.00
N VAL A 199 15.55 -23.81 -2.60
CA VAL A 199 15.01 -22.63 -1.91
C VAL A 199 13.58 -22.87 -1.41
N ALA A 200 12.76 -23.58 -2.19
CA ALA A 200 11.40 -23.95 -1.81
C ALA A 200 11.39 -24.88 -0.59
N GLU A 201 12.22 -25.93 -0.60
CA GLU A 201 12.37 -26.89 0.50
C GLU A 201 12.87 -26.22 1.78
N GLU A 202 13.97 -25.46 1.70
CA GLU A 202 14.60 -24.77 2.84
C GLU A 202 13.62 -23.84 3.58
N HIS A 203 12.75 -23.17 2.84
CA HIS A 203 11.79 -22.22 3.40
C HIS A 203 10.40 -22.78 3.64
N GLY A 204 10.17 -24.07 3.37
CA GLY A 204 8.87 -24.72 3.51
C GLY A 204 7.77 -24.03 2.68
N ILE A 205 8.10 -23.60 1.46
CA ILE A 205 7.18 -22.91 0.54
C ILE A 205 7.08 -23.65 -0.79
N GLY A 206 5.99 -23.41 -1.53
CA GLY A 206 5.86 -23.97 -2.88
C GLY A 206 6.74 -23.28 -3.91
N ILE A 207 7.03 -23.96 -5.02
CA ILE A 207 7.83 -23.41 -6.13
C ILE A 207 7.23 -22.11 -6.70
N GLU A 208 5.90 -21.98 -6.71
CA GLU A 208 5.20 -20.77 -7.13
C GLU A 208 5.50 -19.56 -6.23
N ALA A 209 5.72 -19.80 -4.94
CA ALA A 209 6.11 -18.75 -3.99
C ALA A 209 7.54 -18.27 -4.26
N VAL A 210 8.45 -19.19 -4.59
CA VAL A 210 9.82 -18.88 -5.01
C VAL A 210 9.82 -18.05 -6.31
N ARG A 211 9.04 -18.46 -7.31
CA ARG A 211 8.86 -17.72 -8.57
C ARG A 211 8.27 -16.33 -8.35
N ALA A 212 7.27 -16.20 -7.48
CA ALA A 212 6.69 -14.90 -7.12
C ALA A 212 7.73 -13.98 -6.49
N ALA A 213 8.56 -14.48 -5.57
CA ALA A 213 9.67 -13.71 -4.99
C ALA A 213 10.69 -13.27 -6.06
N ALA A 214 11.06 -14.16 -6.99
CA ALA A 214 11.97 -13.84 -8.09
C ALA A 214 11.41 -12.72 -8.98
N ARG A 215 10.14 -12.84 -9.39
CA ARG A 215 9.46 -11.86 -10.23
C ARG A 215 9.40 -10.50 -9.56
N VAL A 216 8.96 -10.44 -8.31
CA VAL A 216 8.75 -9.17 -7.62
C VAL A 216 10.07 -8.52 -7.22
N LEU A 217 11.03 -9.26 -6.65
CA LEU A 217 12.25 -8.66 -6.07
C LEU A 217 13.45 -8.62 -7.01
N LEU A 218 13.53 -9.51 -8.00
CA LEU A 218 14.68 -9.60 -8.90
C LEU A 218 14.36 -9.12 -10.33
N GLY A 219 13.09 -8.84 -10.64
CA GLY A 219 12.66 -8.44 -11.98
C GLY A 219 12.89 -9.52 -13.04
N ARG A 220 13.13 -10.77 -12.62
CA ARG A 220 13.28 -11.91 -13.52
C ARG A 220 11.88 -12.38 -13.90
N ALA A 221 11.61 -12.51 -15.21
CA ALA A 221 10.48 -13.31 -15.64
C ALA A 221 10.71 -14.75 -15.13
N ALA A 222 9.68 -15.33 -14.51
CA ALA A 222 9.71 -16.71 -14.04
C ALA A 222 9.85 -17.68 -15.23
#